data_AF-A0A924XBQ6-F1
#
_entry.id   AF-A0A924XBQ6-F1
#
_cell.length_a   1.000
_cell.length_b   1.000
_cell.length_c   1.000
_cell.angle_alpha   90.00
_cell.angle_beta   90.00
_cell.angle_gamma   90.00
#
_symmetry.space_group_name_H-M   'P 1'
#
loop_
_entity.id
_entity.type
_entity.pdbx_description
1 polymer ?
#
loop_
_entity_poly.entity_id
_entity_poly.type
_entity_poly.pdbx_seq_one_letter_code
_entity_poly.pdbx_strand_id
1 'polypeptide(L)'
;MSAIKESSPRLRQTSNRLLRVGKWTESLQTSDVNQLWAELHRVVSFHPLVRASRNAGLLVEEGSRNAHTDLTQELFVTLLSKERFQHYLDTNMSNAEIEAEISQIELTNLLTAELRKRYPESYRLARRISTLVQSSQKFRRFDSSGTGNEPHRRLADRLYGLSVWNDSKPRRGSHETEQRAHNVPIRHRDTRMVGCTGDAQIVINNPDLEGLIIQILEAIDSPTDIRALRSMVMSRLPVMDIYLVPIGSGGDDADDDVMRFDPADTNANPEQVLLRSEAETEAAGSVDEFLENLSTAVRGKAKQYSRILGVLWHCYLSPDGGTQLEVAATLGVSDSLVSDYRRRIESQLQSLAFTEVEQARQFEQALRNRVNEIINANSKIEA
;
A
#
# COMPACT_ATOMS: atom_id res chain seq x y z
N MET A 1 -8.53 32.74 -62.44
CA MET A 1 -9.51 32.04 -61.58
C MET A 1 -8.85 30.78 -61.07
N SER A 2 -8.40 30.81 -59.81
CA SER A 2 -7.58 29.74 -59.20
C SER A 2 -8.43 28.64 -58.58
N ALA A 3 -8.03 27.40 -58.84
CA ALA A 3 -8.58 26.18 -58.26
C ALA A 3 -8.21 26.05 -56.77
N ILE A 4 -9.20 25.80 -55.92
CA ILE A 4 -9.03 25.45 -54.51
C ILE A 4 -9.04 23.93 -54.40
N LYS A 5 -7.92 23.39 -53.92
CA LYS A 5 -7.64 21.96 -53.76
C LYS A 5 -8.18 21.49 -52.41
N GLU A 6 -9.16 20.59 -52.44
CA GLU A 6 -9.68 19.92 -51.24
C GLU A 6 -8.56 19.12 -50.57
N SER A 7 -8.40 19.33 -49.26
CA SER A 7 -7.42 18.64 -48.42
C SER A 7 -8.15 17.57 -47.60
N SER A 8 -8.05 16.32 -48.06
CA SER A 8 -8.50 15.14 -47.31
C SER A 8 -7.74 15.05 -45.97
N PRO A 9 -8.41 14.68 -44.86
CA PRO A 9 -7.75 14.56 -43.57
C PRO A 9 -6.80 13.36 -43.59
N ARG A 10 -5.52 13.63 -43.37
CA ARG A 10 -4.48 12.62 -43.23
C ARG A 10 -4.83 11.69 -42.08
N LEU A 11 -5.25 10.46 -42.42
CA LEU A 11 -5.14 9.30 -41.55
C LEU A 11 -3.72 9.32 -40.96
N ARG A 12 -3.59 9.59 -39.66
CA ARG A 12 -2.36 9.35 -38.91
C ARG A 12 -2.15 7.85 -38.91
N GLN A 13 -1.53 7.35 -39.97
CA GLN A 13 -0.82 6.07 -39.97
C GLN A 13 0.16 6.15 -38.81
N THR A 14 -0.21 5.54 -37.69
CA THR A 14 0.74 5.07 -36.69
C THR A 14 1.79 4.29 -37.45
N SER A 15 2.94 4.90 -37.60
CA SER A 15 4.09 4.39 -38.32
C SER A 15 4.55 3.16 -37.54
N ASN A 16 4.00 2.00 -37.87
CA ASN A 16 4.64 0.72 -37.65
C ASN A 16 5.95 0.78 -38.43
N ARG A 17 6.99 1.39 -37.85
CA ARG A 17 8.36 1.04 -38.17
C ARG A 17 8.39 -0.47 -37.99
N LEU A 18 8.59 -1.20 -39.09
CA LEU A 18 8.90 -2.63 -39.08
C LEU A 18 9.99 -2.83 -38.01
N LEU A 19 9.57 -3.27 -36.82
CA LEU A 19 10.50 -3.63 -35.75
C LEU A 19 11.28 -4.81 -36.34
N ARG A 20 12.57 -4.58 -36.57
CA ARG A 20 13.48 -5.62 -37.04
C ARG A 20 13.43 -6.75 -36.02
N VAL A 21 12.79 -7.86 -36.39
CA VAL A 21 12.69 -9.05 -35.55
C VAL A 21 14.09 -9.61 -35.35
N GLY A 22 14.43 -9.92 -34.10
CA GLY A 22 15.74 -10.43 -33.72
C GLY A 22 16.04 -11.81 -34.29
N LYS A 23 17.33 -12.15 -34.40
CA LYS A 23 17.78 -13.49 -34.81
C LYS A 23 17.84 -14.46 -33.62
N TRP A 24 16.71 -14.69 -32.97
CA TRP A 24 16.62 -15.48 -31.74
C TRP A 24 17.04 -16.94 -31.91
N THR A 25 16.49 -17.65 -32.89
CA THR A 25 16.72 -19.09 -33.09
C THR A 25 18.19 -19.40 -33.38
N GLU A 26 18.82 -18.62 -34.28
CA GLU A 26 20.25 -18.75 -34.62
C GLU A 26 21.11 -18.55 -33.36
N SER A 27 20.83 -17.50 -32.58
CA SER A 27 21.60 -17.16 -31.37
C SER A 27 21.41 -18.19 -30.25
N LEU A 28 20.21 -18.76 -30.11
CA LEU A 28 19.92 -19.81 -29.13
C LEU A 28 20.62 -21.13 -29.49
N GLN A 29 20.59 -21.52 -30.77
CA GLN A 29 21.23 -22.74 -31.25
C GLN A 29 22.76 -22.68 -31.13
N THR A 30 23.36 -21.53 -31.40
CA THR A 30 24.82 -21.33 -31.25
C THR A 30 25.24 -20.98 -29.83
N SER A 31 24.29 -20.80 -28.91
CA SER A 31 24.53 -20.34 -27.53
C SER A 31 25.31 -19.01 -27.48
N ASP A 32 25.05 -18.10 -28.43
CA ASP A 32 25.68 -16.78 -28.47
C ASP A 32 25.01 -15.82 -27.47
N VAL A 33 25.58 -15.79 -26.26
CA VAL A 33 25.09 -14.96 -25.15
C VAL A 33 25.14 -13.46 -25.48
N ASN A 34 26.13 -13.01 -26.24
CA ASN A 34 26.28 -11.58 -26.56
C ASN A 34 25.18 -11.12 -27.51
N GLN A 35 24.87 -11.94 -28.52
CA GLN A 35 23.79 -11.66 -29.46
C GLN A 35 22.42 -11.73 -28.77
N LEU A 36 22.20 -12.71 -27.88
CA LEU A 36 20.99 -12.80 -27.06
C LEU A 36 20.80 -11.58 -26.16
N TRP A 37 21.86 -11.14 -25.49
CA TRP A 37 21.83 -9.94 -24.65
C TRP A 37 21.48 -8.69 -25.47
N ALA A 38 22.11 -8.50 -26.63
CA ALA A 38 21.85 -7.36 -27.50
C ALA A 38 20.38 -7.31 -27.98
N GLU A 39 19.81 -8.46 -28.35
CA GLU A 39 18.41 -8.56 -28.76
C GLU A 39 17.44 -8.33 -27.58
N LEU A 40 17.74 -8.84 -26.39
CA LEU A 40 16.93 -8.57 -25.18
C LEU A 40 16.97 -7.08 -24.83
N HIS A 41 18.15 -6.48 -24.82
CA HIS A 41 18.31 -5.06 -24.55
C HIS A 41 17.53 -4.20 -25.55
N ARG A 42 17.53 -4.61 -26.83
CA ARG A 42 16.69 -3.97 -27.87
C ARG A 42 15.22 -4.08 -27.52
N VAL A 43 14.71 -5.28 -27.21
CA VAL A 43 13.30 -5.48 -26.86
C VAL A 43 12.90 -4.62 -25.66
N VAL A 44 13.70 -4.63 -24.59
CA VAL A 44 13.48 -3.81 -23.38
C VAL A 44 13.46 -2.32 -23.71
N SER A 45 14.47 -1.82 -24.43
CA SER A 45 14.62 -0.39 -24.75
C SER A 45 13.47 0.16 -25.59
N PHE A 46 12.94 -0.62 -26.53
CA PHE A 46 11.85 -0.21 -27.41
C PHE A 46 10.46 -0.53 -26.86
N HIS A 47 10.37 -1.27 -25.75
CA HIS A 47 9.08 -1.68 -25.21
C HIS A 47 8.25 -0.47 -24.72
N PRO A 48 6.98 -0.32 -25.17
CA PRO A 48 6.16 0.83 -24.81
C PRO A 48 5.96 1.02 -23.30
N LEU A 49 5.82 -0.07 -22.54
CA LEU A 49 5.64 0.01 -21.09
C LEU A 49 6.93 0.44 -20.39
N VAL A 50 8.10 -0.04 -20.82
CA VAL A 50 9.39 0.37 -20.23
C VAL A 50 9.60 1.87 -20.45
N ARG A 51 9.34 2.36 -21.67
CA ARG A 51 9.43 3.79 -21.99
C ARG A 51 8.46 4.64 -21.17
N ALA A 52 7.20 4.19 -21.03
CA ALA A 52 6.20 4.89 -20.24
C ALA A 52 6.59 4.92 -18.75
N SER A 53 7.05 3.80 -18.19
CA SER A 53 7.50 3.70 -16.81
C SER A 53 8.73 4.56 -16.53
N ARG A 54 9.68 4.63 -17.47
CA ARG A 54 10.83 5.53 -17.37
C ARG A 54 10.40 7.00 -17.37
N ASN A 55 9.52 7.38 -18.30
CA ASN A 55 9.01 8.76 -18.37
C ASN A 55 8.20 9.17 -17.13
N ALA A 56 7.59 8.20 -16.45
CA ALA A 56 6.86 8.40 -15.20
C ALA A 56 7.76 8.41 -13.95
N GLY A 57 9.09 8.28 -14.10
CA GLY A 57 10.03 8.22 -12.98
C GLY A 57 9.98 6.91 -12.19
N LEU A 58 9.27 5.89 -12.68
CA LEU A 58 8.98 4.66 -11.96
C LEU A 58 10.16 3.65 -11.96
N LEU A 59 11.06 3.80 -12.93
CA LEU A 59 12.24 2.94 -13.13
C LEU A 59 13.55 3.59 -12.64
N VAL A 60 13.44 4.63 -11.79
CA VAL A 60 14.62 5.33 -11.27
C VAL A 60 15.01 4.71 -9.93
N GLU A 61 15.90 3.74 -9.99
CA GLU A 61 16.95 3.59 -8.98
C GLU A 61 18.25 4.15 -9.58
N GLU A 62 19.09 4.75 -8.74
CA GLU A 62 20.45 5.27 -8.98
C GLU A 62 20.98 5.27 -10.42
N GLY A 63 21.21 6.47 -10.94
CA GLY A 63 21.81 6.68 -12.26
C GLY A 63 20.81 6.46 -13.39
N SER A 64 20.24 7.56 -13.90
CA SER A 64 19.30 7.60 -15.04
C SER A 64 19.76 6.88 -16.33
N ARG A 65 21.00 6.36 -16.36
CA ARG A 65 21.65 5.73 -17.50
C ARG A 65 21.52 4.19 -17.53
N ASN A 66 21.22 3.50 -16.42
CA ASN A 66 21.34 2.04 -16.34
C ASN A 66 20.02 1.23 -16.25
N ALA A 67 18.85 1.87 -16.11
CA ALA A 67 17.58 1.15 -15.94
C ALA A 67 17.23 0.13 -17.04
N HIS A 68 17.62 0.39 -18.30
CA HIS A 68 17.40 -0.56 -19.40
C HIS A 68 18.32 -1.78 -19.30
N THR A 69 19.57 -1.57 -18.90
CA THR A 69 20.53 -2.65 -18.66
C THR A 69 20.12 -3.52 -17.48
N ASP A 70 19.64 -2.93 -16.38
CA ASP A 70 19.21 -3.67 -15.20
C ASP A 70 17.97 -4.52 -15.50
N LEU A 71 16.96 -3.94 -16.17
CA LEU A 71 15.80 -4.67 -16.64
C LEU A 71 16.16 -5.78 -17.64
N THR A 72 17.17 -5.55 -18.48
CA THR A 72 17.67 -6.57 -19.42
C THR A 72 18.32 -7.72 -18.65
N GLN A 73 19.14 -7.41 -17.66
CA GLN A 73 19.79 -8.40 -16.80
C GLN A 73 18.75 -9.23 -16.06
N GLU A 74 17.78 -8.59 -15.43
CA GLU A 74 16.73 -9.26 -14.67
C GLU A 74 15.85 -10.13 -15.58
N LEU A 75 15.50 -9.63 -16.78
CA LEU A 75 14.78 -10.41 -17.79
C LEU A 75 15.59 -11.63 -18.23
N PHE A 76 16.89 -11.47 -18.51
CA PHE A 76 17.77 -12.57 -18.90
C PHE A 76 17.83 -13.66 -17.83
N VAL A 77 18.08 -13.27 -16.56
CA VAL A 77 18.11 -14.20 -15.42
C VAL A 77 16.74 -14.88 -15.24
N THR A 78 15.64 -14.14 -15.40
CA THR A 78 14.29 -14.69 -15.31
C THR A 78 14.03 -15.74 -16.39
N LEU A 79 14.36 -15.45 -17.65
CA LEU A 79 14.21 -16.39 -18.77
C LEU A 79 15.05 -17.65 -18.56
N LEU A 80 16.28 -17.49 -18.05
CA LEU A 80 17.17 -18.61 -17.76
C LEU A 80 16.65 -19.47 -16.60
N SER A 81 16.24 -18.85 -15.49
CA SER A 81 15.73 -19.56 -14.29
C SER A 81 14.46 -20.37 -14.56
N LYS A 82 13.65 -19.95 -15.54
CA LYS A 82 12.43 -20.62 -15.98
C LYS A 82 12.67 -21.58 -17.16
N GLU A 83 13.92 -21.80 -17.57
CA GLU A 83 14.31 -22.62 -18.72
C GLU A 83 13.61 -22.21 -20.03
N ARG A 84 13.23 -20.93 -20.18
CA ARG A 84 12.47 -20.43 -21.33
C ARG A 84 13.24 -20.54 -22.64
N PHE A 85 14.54 -20.30 -22.61
CA PHE A 85 15.40 -20.45 -23.79
C PHE A 85 15.38 -21.89 -24.34
N GLN A 86 15.41 -22.89 -23.46
CA GLN A 86 15.30 -24.29 -23.86
C GLN A 86 13.90 -24.59 -24.39
N HIS A 87 12.86 -24.09 -23.71
CA HIS A 87 11.47 -24.23 -24.18
C HIS A 87 11.26 -23.71 -25.61
N TYR A 88 11.87 -22.58 -25.97
CA TYR A 88 11.78 -22.00 -27.32
C TYR A 88 12.42 -22.91 -28.39
N LEU A 89 13.50 -23.61 -28.04
CA LEU A 89 14.15 -24.58 -28.91
C LEU A 89 13.31 -25.85 -29.04
N ASP A 90 12.85 -26.41 -27.92
CA ASP A 90 12.08 -27.66 -27.88
C ASP A 90 10.75 -27.55 -28.63
N THR A 91 10.12 -26.37 -28.59
CA THR A 91 8.86 -26.09 -29.29
C THR A 91 9.04 -25.58 -30.72
N ASN A 92 10.28 -25.41 -31.18
CA ASN A 92 10.62 -24.88 -32.51
C ASN A 92 9.93 -23.53 -32.82
N MET A 93 9.88 -22.64 -31.84
CA MET A 93 9.28 -21.32 -32.03
C MET A 93 10.08 -20.47 -33.02
N SER A 94 9.37 -19.73 -33.86
CA SER A 94 9.97 -18.76 -34.78
C SER A 94 10.49 -17.53 -34.04
N ASN A 95 11.41 -16.80 -34.67
CA ASN A 95 11.94 -15.54 -34.14
C ASN A 95 10.86 -14.53 -33.74
N ALA A 96 9.76 -14.46 -34.50
CA ALA A 96 8.65 -13.56 -34.22
C ALA A 96 7.83 -14.01 -33.01
N GLU A 97 7.63 -15.31 -32.84
CA GLU A 97 6.92 -15.88 -31.69
C GLU A 97 7.74 -15.71 -30.40
N ILE A 98 9.06 -15.96 -30.46
CA ILE A 98 9.97 -15.74 -29.32
C ILE A 98 9.94 -14.26 -28.90
N GLU A 99 10.09 -13.34 -29.85
CA GLU A 99 10.06 -11.91 -29.54
C GLU A 99 8.69 -11.47 -29.00
N ALA A 100 7.60 -11.99 -29.54
CA ALA A 100 6.26 -11.71 -29.05
C ALA A 100 6.05 -12.23 -27.63
N GLU A 101 6.49 -13.45 -27.32
CA GLU A 101 6.40 -14.01 -25.97
C GLU A 101 7.25 -13.22 -24.97
N ILE A 102 8.51 -12.95 -25.30
CA ILE A 102 9.41 -12.17 -24.43
C ILE A 102 8.82 -10.77 -24.18
N SER A 103 8.40 -10.08 -25.24
CA SER A 103 7.91 -8.70 -25.16
C SER A 103 6.54 -8.60 -24.48
N GLN A 104 5.59 -9.45 -24.87
CA GLN A 104 4.20 -9.33 -24.41
C GLN A 104 3.94 -10.04 -23.09
N ILE A 105 4.63 -11.15 -22.82
CA ILE A 105 4.39 -11.99 -21.63
C ILE A 105 5.47 -11.76 -20.59
N GLU A 106 6.72 -12.14 -20.88
CA GLU A 106 7.76 -12.20 -19.85
C GLU A 106 8.17 -10.81 -19.35
N LEU A 107 8.43 -9.86 -20.25
CA LEU A 107 8.76 -8.48 -19.89
C LEU A 107 7.58 -7.77 -19.22
N THR A 108 6.35 -7.98 -19.70
CA THR A 108 5.15 -7.42 -19.04
C THR A 108 4.98 -7.98 -17.62
N ASN A 109 5.21 -9.27 -17.42
CA ASN A 109 5.13 -9.91 -16.11
C ASN A 109 6.21 -9.38 -15.16
N LEU A 110 7.43 -9.19 -15.66
CA LEU A 110 8.54 -8.60 -14.91
C LEU A 110 8.18 -7.19 -14.42
N LEU A 111 7.77 -6.31 -15.34
CA LEU A 111 7.35 -4.95 -14.99
C LEU A 111 6.17 -4.92 -14.01
N THR A 112 5.24 -5.86 -14.15
CA THR A 112 4.09 -6.00 -13.24
C THR A 112 4.49 -6.54 -11.87
N ALA A 113 5.53 -7.38 -11.79
CA ALA A 113 6.10 -7.85 -10.54
C ALA A 113 6.82 -6.71 -9.82
N GLU A 114 7.64 -5.94 -10.53
CA GLU A 114 8.33 -4.76 -9.99
C GLU A 114 7.33 -3.71 -9.48
N LEU A 115 6.26 -3.44 -10.22
CA LEU A 115 5.16 -2.59 -9.75
C LEU A 115 4.53 -3.09 -8.45
N ARG A 116 4.33 -4.40 -8.31
CA ARG A 116 3.75 -4.99 -7.09
C ARG A 116 4.69 -4.91 -5.89
N LYS A 117 5.99 -4.97 -6.15
CA LYS A 117 7.04 -4.91 -5.13
C LYS A 117 7.27 -3.47 -4.65
N ARG A 118 7.44 -2.53 -5.59
CA ARG A 118 7.74 -1.12 -5.31
C ARG A 118 6.50 -0.30 -4.93
N TYR A 119 5.35 -0.61 -5.54
CA TYR A 119 4.11 0.14 -5.35
C TYR A 119 2.94 -0.78 -4.96
N PRO A 120 3.05 -1.55 -3.86
CA PRO A 120 2.07 -2.57 -3.50
C PRO A 120 0.68 -2.00 -3.25
N GLU A 121 0.56 -0.83 -2.62
CA GLU A 121 -0.71 -0.23 -2.26
C GLU A 121 -1.37 0.40 -3.50
N SER A 122 -0.62 1.21 -4.24
CA SER A 122 -1.08 1.79 -5.51
C SER A 122 -1.54 0.72 -6.49
N TYR A 123 -0.78 -0.37 -6.63
CA TYR A 123 -1.13 -1.48 -7.53
C TYR A 123 -2.45 -2.16 -7.10
N ARG A 124 -2.60 -2.47 -5.81
CA ARG A 124 -3.82 -3.08 -5.25
C ARG A 124 -5.03 -2.17 -5.48
N LEU A 125 -4.91 -0.88 -5.18
CA LEU A 125 -5.99 0.09 -5.35
C LEU A 125 -6.37 0.27 -6.81
N ALA A 126 -5.40 0.45 -7.72
CA ALA A 126 -5.66 0.57 -9.15
C ALA A 126 -6.46 -0.62 -9.69
N ARG A 127 -6.13 -1.85 -9.26
CA ARG A 127 -6.87 -3.05 -9.63
C ARG A 127 -8.29 -3.03 -9.06
N ARG A 128 -8.45 -2.75 -7.75
CA ARG A 128 -9.75 -2.68 -7.07
C ARG A 128 -10.69 -1.64 -7.71
N ILE A 129 -10.20 -0.43 -7.98
CA ILE A 129 -10.94 0.63 -8.68
C ILE A 129 -11.45 0.11 -10.03
N SER A 130 -10.59 -0.54 -10.80
CA SER A 130 -10.96 -1.09 -12.12
C SER A 130 -12.06 -2.13 -12.04
N THR A 131 -11.96 -3.03 -11.06
CA THR A 131 -12.95 -4.08 -10.84
C THR A 131 -14.28 -3.46 -10.43
N LEU A 132 -14.29 -2.54 -9.45
CA LEU A 132 -15.51 -1.88 -8.98
C LEU A 132 -16.24 -1.13 -10.09
N VAL A 133 -15.49 -0.38 -10.92
CA VAL A 133 -16.05 0.37 -12.05
C VAL A 133 -16.64 -0.55 -13.12
N GLN A 134 -16.13 -1.78 -13.26
CA GLN A 134 -16.64 -2.76 -14.21
C GLN A 134 -17.81 -3.60 -13.68
N SER A 135 -17.82 -3.91 -12.38
CA SER A 135 -18.78 -4.84 -11.79
C SER A 135 -19.98 -4.17 -11.14
N SER A 136 -19.86 -2.90 -10.71
CA SER A 136 -20.95 -2.19 -10.06
C SER A 136 -21.93 -1.60 -11.05
N GLN A 137 -23.22 -1.71 -10.74
CA GLN A 137 -24.33 -1.13 -11.51
C GLN A 137 -24.40 0.41 -11.41
N LYS A 138 -23.65 1.02 -10.49
CA LYS A 138 -23.59 2.49 -10.34
C LYS A 138 -22.75 3.16 -11.44
N PHE A 139 -21.95 2.38 -12.17
CA PHE A 139 -21.12 2.86 -13.25
C PHE A 139 -21.55 2.24 -14.58
N ARG A 140 -21.32 2.96 -15.67
CA ARG A 140 -21.54 2.45 -17.03
C ARG A 140 -20.48 2.95 -17.99
N ARG A 141 -20.37 2.27 -19.12
CA ARG A 141 -19.41 2.58 -20.18
C ARG A 141 -20.00 3.57 -21.19
N PHE A 142 -19.22 4.57 -21.60
CA PHE A 142 -19.64 5.63 -22.53
C PHE A 142 -18.99 5.54 -23.92
N ASP A 143 -18.12 4.55 -24.15
CA ASP A 143 -17.46 4.35 -25.46
C ASP A 143 -18.41 3.88 -26.58
N SER A 144 -19.67 3.54 -26.27
CA SER A 144 -20.59 2.87 -27.19
C SER A 144 -21.32 3.80 -28.16
N SER A 145 -21.16 5.12 -28.05
CA SER A 145 -21.81 6.09 -28.93
C SER A 145 -20.91 6.46 -30.13
N GLY A 146 -20.99 5.68 -31.21
CA GLY A 146 -20.97 6.26 -32.55
C GLY A 146 -19.87 5.89 -33.56
N THR A 147 -18.87 5.08 -33.27
CA THR A 147 -17.95 4.58 -34.31
C THR A 147 -17.25 3.30 -33.89
N GLY A 148 -17.75 2.16 -34.37
CA GLY A 148 -17.08 0.87 -34.30
C GLY A 148 -16.94 0.29 -32.90
N ASN A 149 -17.58 -0.85 -32.66
CA ASN A 149 -17.10 -1.79 -31.66
C ASN A 149 -15.65 -2.13 -32.03
N GLU A 150 -14.66 -1.43 -31.47
CA GLU A 150 -13.28 -1.89 -31.46
C GLU A 150 -13.11 -2.77 -30.22
N PRO A 151 -13.26 -4.11 -30.33
CA PRO A 151 -13.12 -5.03 -29.22
C PRO A 151 -11.70 -5.00 -28.59
N HIS A 152 -10.74 -4.36 -29.27
CA HIS A 152 -9.32 -4.35 -28.89
C HIS A 152 -8.86 -3.09 -28.12
N ARG A 153 -9.77 -2.20 -27.67
CA ARG A 153 -9.34 -1.09 -26.81
C ARG A 153 -8.88 -1.60 -25.45
N ARG A 154 -7.64 -1.23 -25.08
CA ARG A 154 -7.02 -1.57 -23.80
C ARG A 154 -7.94 -1.13 -22.67
N LEU A 155 -8.05 -1.95 -21.63
CA LEU A 155 -8.92 -1.69 -20.49
C LEU A 155 -8.69 -0.29 -19.89
N ALA A 156 -7.45 0.15 -19.83
CA ALA A 156 -7.06 1.45 -19.29
C ALA A 156 -7.68 2.65 -20.04
N ASP A 157 -8.02 2.49 -21.32
CA ASP A 157 -8.45 3.57 -22.20
C ASP A 157 -9.98 3.57 -22.42
N ARG A 158 -10.71 2.71 -21.70
CA ARG A 158 -12.18 2.62 -21.77
C ARG A 158 -12.82 3.74 -20.94
N LEU A 159 -13.81 4.42 -21.50
CA LEU A 159 -14.52 5.53 -20.85
C LEU A 159 -15.66 5.03 -19.94
N TYR A 160 -15.64 5.48 -18.70
CA TYR A 160 -16.66 5.21 -17.69
C TYR A 160 -17.20 6.50 -17.08
N GLY A 161 -18.43 6.41 -16.57
CA GLY A 161 -19.10 7.46 -15.83
C GLY A 161 -20.23 6.88 -15.00
N LEU A 162 -21.01 7.75 -14.37
CA LEU A 162 -22.16 7.33 -13.55
C LEU A 162 -23.27 6.75 -14.44
N SER A 163 -23.94 5.71 -13.93
CA SER A 163 -25.01 5.03 -14.68
C SER A 163 -26.25 5.91 -14.91
N VAL A 164 -26.47 6.90 -14.04
CA VAL A 164 -27.57 7.86 -14.10
C VAL A 164 -27.39 8.97 -15.15
N TRP A 165 -26.18 9.14 -15.69
CA TRP A 165 -25.93 10.18 -16.70
C TRP A 165 -26.52 9.80 -18.05
N ASN A 166 -26.73 10.78 -18.92
CA ASN A 166 -27.20 10.56 -20.29
C ASN A 166 -26.05 10.14 -21.23
N ASP A 167 -26.36 9.39 -22.30
CA ASP A 167 -25.36 8.89 -23.26
C ASP A 167 -24.59 10.01 -23.97
N SER A 168 -25.20 11.19 -24.08
CA SER A 168 -24.62 12.39 -24.70
C SER A 168 -23.83 13.28 -23.74
N LYS A 169 -23.46 12.78 -22.55
CA LYS A 169 -22.71 13.56 -21.56
C LYS A 169 -21.38 14.08 -22.17
N PRO A 170 -21.15 15.40 -22.20
CA PRO A 170 -19.96 15.96 -22.85
C PRO A 170 -18.68 15.59 -22.11
N ARG A 171 -17.62 15.39 -22.89
CA ARG A 171 -16.26 15.20 -22.38
C ARG A 171 -15.62 16.54 -22.08
N ARG A 172 -14.99 16.66 -20.91
CA ARG A 172 -14.15 17.79 -20.52
C ARG A 172 -12.68 17.50 -20.82
N GLY A 173 -11.87 18.55 -20.88
CA GLY A 173 -10.42 18.41 -21.06
C GLY A 173 -9.73 17.86 -19.80
N SER A 174 -8.64 17.10 -19.97
CA SER A 174 -7.90 16.43 -18.87
C SER A 174 -7.57 17.39 -17.73
N HIS A 175 -7.06 18.57 -18.06
CA HIS A 175 -6.69 19.58 -17.08
C HIS A 175 -7.88 20.11 -16.27
N GLU A 176 -9.04 20.33 -16.91
CA GLU A 176 -10.25 20.77 -16.21
C GLU A 176 -10.78 19.66 -15.28
N THR A 177 -10.73 18.40 -15.74
CA THR A 177 -11.15 17.27 -14.91
C THR A 177 -10.24 17.06 -13.71
N GLU A 178 -8.93 17.19 -13.88
CA GLU A 178 -7.96 17.08 -12.78
C GLU A 178 -8.18 18.17 -11.74
N GLN A 179 -8.33 19.44 -12.14
CA GLN A 179 -8.61 20.54 -11.22
C GLN A 179 -9.90 20.35 -10.43
N ARG A 180 -10.97 19.90 -11.09
CA ARG A 180 -12.24 19.64 -10.41
C ARG A 180 -12.16 18.47 -9.43
N ALA A 181 -11.42 17.42 -9.79
CA ALA A 181 -11.15 16.31 -8.87
C ALA A 181 -10.37 16.78 -7.64
N HIS A 182 -9.58 17.86 -7.75
CA HIS A 182 -8.86 18.40 -6.60
C HIS A 182 -9.76 18.99 -5.51
N ASN A 183 -10.99 19.40 -5.87
CA ASN A 183 -11.96 19.93 -4.94
C ASN A 183 -12.60 18.85 -4.04
N VAL A 184 -12.41 17.56 -4.39
CA VAL A 184 -12.88 16.46 -3.55
C VAL A 184 -11.95 16.35 -2.33
N PRO A 185 -12.50 16.34 -1.10
CA PRO A 185 -11.70 16.20 0.11
C PRO A 185 -10.85 14.93 0.10
N ILE A 186 -9.61 15.05 0.56
CA ILE A 186 -8.73 13.90 0.78
C ILE A 186 -9.31 13.08 1.93
N ARG A 187 -9.42 11.76 1.76
CA ARG A 187 -9.88 10.89 2.84
C ARG A 187 -8.76 10.63 3.84
N HIS A 188 -9.12 10.51 5.12
CA HIS A 188 -8.16 10.12 6.14
C HIS A 188 -7.81 8.62 6.04
N ARG A 189 -6.56 8.30 6.40
CA ARG A 189 -6.08 6.93 6.47
C ARG A 189 -6.68 6.26 7.69
N ASP A 190 -7.45 5.18 7.49
CA ASP A 190 -7.77 4.27 8.60
C ASP A 190 -6.51 3.43 8.88
N THR A 191 -5.72 3.86 9.87
CA THR A 191 -4.50 3.18 10.29
C THR A 191 -4.87 2.08 11.29
N ARG A 192 -5.13 0.88 10.78
CA ARG A 192 -5.22 -0.31 11.63
C ARG A 192 -3.87 -1.01 11.66
N MET A 193 -3.43 -1.38 12.84
CA MET A 193 -2.25 -2.24 13.01
C MET A 193 -2.58 -3.62 12.46
N VAL A 194 -1.81 -4.11 11.48
CA VAL A 194 -1.94 -5.46 10.95
C VAL A 194 -0.57 -6.15 10.97
N GLY A 195 -0.51 -7.32 11.59
CA GLY A 195 0.71 -8.14 11.67
C GLY A 195 1.70 -7.72 12.76
N CYS A 196 2.85 -8.42 12.81
CA CYS A 196 3.90 -8.20 13.81
C CYS A 196 4.85 -7.03 13.47
N THR A 197 4.71 -6.40 12.30
CA THR A 197 5.60 -5.33 11.80
C THR A 197 5.01 -3.92 11.89
N GLY A 198 3.75 -3.77 12.31
CA GLY A 198 3.14 -2.44 12.56
C GLY A 198 2.88 -1.59 11.31
N ASP A 199 2.94 -2.17 10.10
CA ASP A 199 2.68 -1.43 8.88
C ASP A 199 1.21 -1.02 8.78
N ALA A 200 0.96 0.29 8.77
CA ALA A 200 -0.36 0.86 8.49
C ALA A 200 -0.71 0.60 7.02
N GLN A 201 -1.81 -0.12 6.76
CA GLN A 201 -2.42 -0.27 5.43
C GLN A 201 -3.65 0.65 5.33
N ILE A 202 -3.94 1.26 4.18
CA ILE A 202 -5.27 1.87 3.96
C ILE A 202 -6.31 0.74 3.92
N VAL A 203 -7.08 0.60 5.00
CA VAL A 203 -8.28 -0.24 5.01
C VAL A 203 -9.46 0.56 4.49
N ILE A 204 -9.53 0.78 3.17
CA ILE A 204 -10.75 1.32 2.53
C ILE A 204 -11.62 0.16 2.06
N ASN A 205 -12.85 0.07 2.57
CA ASN A 205 -13.81 -0.94 2.15
C ASN A 205 -14.35 -0.64 0.74
N ASN A 206 -14.88 -1.66 0.05
CA ASN A 206 -15.42 -1.49 -1.30
C ASN A 206 -16.54 -0.43 -1.40
N PRO A 207 -17.51 -0.34 -0.46
CA PRO A 207 -18.54 0.70 -0.50
C PRO A 207 -17.97 2.12 -0.35
N ASP A 208 -16.95 2.28 0.50
CA ASP A 208 -16.30 3.57 0.72
C ASP A 208 -15.50 4.02 -0.51
N LEU A 209 -14.75 3.08 -1.10
CA LEU A 209 -14.00 3.32 -2.34
C LEU A 209 -14.95 3.65 -3.49
N GLU A 210 -16.07 2.94 -3.60
CA GLU A 210 -17.13 3.23 -4.56
C GLU A 210 -17.73 4.63 -4.35
N GLY A 211 -18.01 5.00 -3.09
CA GLY A 211 -18.49 6.33 -2.74
C GLY A 211 -17.51 7.43 -3.13
N LEU A 212 -16.19 7.21 -2.98
CA LEU A 212 -15.17 8.16 -3.43
C LEU A 212 -15.14 8.28 -4.96
N ILE A 213 -15.23 7.16 -5.69
CA ILE A 213 -15.30 7.17 -7.16
C ILE A 213 -16.51 7.99 -7.62
N ILE A 214 -17.67 7.84 -6.97
CA ILE A 214 -18.88 8.61 -7.26
C ILE A 214 -18.64 10.10 -7.01
N GLN A 215 -18.12 10.48 -5.84
CA GLN A 215 -17.81 11.88 -5.51
C GLN A 215 -16.88 12.54 -6.55
N ILE A 216 -15.86 11.81 -7.02
CA ILE A 216 -14.96 12.30 -8.07
C ILE A 216 -15.70 12.47 -9.40
N LEU A 217 -16.50 11.49 -9.81
CA LEU A 217 -17.29 11.59 -11.04
C LEU A 217 -18.30 12.74 -10.98
N GLU A 218 -18.96 12.94 -9.84
CA GLU A 218 -19.86 14.08 -9.60
C GLU A 218 -19.13 15.42 -9.68
N ALA A 219 -17.93 15.53 -9.09
CA ALA A 219 -17.13 16.74 -9.10
C ALA A 219 -16.63 17.12 -10.50
N ILE A 220 -16.14 16.14 -11.27
CA ILE A 220 -15.65 16.39 -12.65
C ILE A 220 -16.80 16.56 -13.65
N ASP A 221 -17.97 15.99 -13.36
CA ASP A 221 -19.17 16.04 -14.18
C ASP A 221 -18.93 15.64 -15.66
N SER A 222 -18.12 14.59 -15.87
CA SER A 222 -17.72 14.15 -17.21
C SER A 222 -17.26 12.69 -17.23
N PRO A 223 -17.56 11.89 -18.29
CA PRO A 223 -16.99 10.56 -18.45
C PRO A 223 -15.49 10.62 -18.68
N THR A 224 -14.75 9.70 -18.06
CA THR A 224 -13.28 9.67 -18.09
C THR A 224 -12.78 8.25 -18.31
N ASP A 225 -11.55 8.10 -18.79
CA ASP A 225 -10.93 6.80 -18.98
C ASP A 225 -10.48 6.20 -17.64
N ILE A 226 -10.40 4.86 -17.57
CA ILE A 226 -10.03 4.16 -16.34
C ILE A 226 -8.66 4.61 -15.82
N ARG A 227 -7.70 4.93 -16.69
CA ARG A 227 -6.37 5.37 -16.27
C ARG A 227 -6.45 6.71 -15.53
N ALA A 228 -7.11 7.70 -16.11
CA ALA A 228 -7.32 9.00 -15.46
C ALA A 228 -8.12 8.85 -14.16
N LEU A 229 -9.18 8.03 -14.16
CA LEU A 229 -9.99 7.78 -12.97
C LEU A 229 -9.19 7.19 -11.81
N ARG A 230 -8.35 6.18 -12.08
CA ARG A 230 -7.45 5.60 -11.08
C ARG A 230 -6.55 6.67 -10.48
N SER A 231 -5.92 7.49 -11.32
CA SER A 231 -5.02 8.57 -10.89
C SER A 231 -5.74 9.56 -9.97
N MET A 232 -6.92 10.03 -10.37
CA MET A 232 -7.72 10.98 -9.57
C MET A 232 -8.14 10.39 -8.23
N VAL A 233 -8.62 9.13 -8.21
CA VAL A 233 -9.01 8.44 -6.97
C VAL A 233 -7.82 8.26 -6.03
N MET A 234 -6.68 7.79 -6.56
CA MET A 234 -5.46 7.62 -5.76
C MET A 234 -4.94 8.95 -5.23
N SER A 235 -5.08 10.05 -5.97
CA SER A 235 -4.69 11.39 -5.49
C SER A 235 -5.51 11.89 -4.30
N ARG A 236 -6.71 11.33 -4.06
CA ARG A 236 -7.59 11.66 -2.92
C ARG A 236 -7.48 10.66 -1.77
N LEU A 237 -6.53 9.72 -1.86
CA LEU A 237 -6.25 8.71 -0.85
C LEU A 237 -4.80 8.87 -0.35
N PRO A 238 -4.53 8.66 0.94
CA PRO A 238 -3.18 8.74 1.52
C PRO A 238 -2.41 7.45 1.26
N VAL A 239 -2.13 7.16 -0.02
CA VAL A 239 -1.43 5.95 -0.50
C VAL A 239 0.03 6.00 -0.07
N MET A 240 0.48 4.96 0.63
CA MET A 240 1.86 4.77 1.07
C MET A 240 2.43 3.53 0.40
N ASP A 241 3.34 3.77 -0.52
CA ASP A 241 4.17 2.71 -1.10
C ASP A 241 5.54 2.75 -0.39
N ILE A 242 5.98 1.60 0.13
CA ILE A 242 7.25 1.47 0.87
C ILE A 242 8.37 1.24 -0.14
N TYR A 243 9.35 2.15 -0.19
CA TYR A 243 10.59 1.94 -0.94
C TYR A 243 11.70 1.57 0.03
N LEU A 244 12.30 0.40 -0.17
CA LEU A 244 13.50 0.00 0.54
C LEU A 244 14.67 0.78 -0.07
N VAL A 245 15.18 1.77 0.65
CA VAL A 245 16.41 2.47 0.28
C VAL A 245 17.60 1.63 0.75
N PRO A 246 18.54 1.24 -0.13
CA PRO A 246 19.75 0.56 0.28
C PRO A 246 20.53 1.43 1.28
N ILE A 247 20.89 0.85 2.42
CA ILE A 247 21.74 1.49 3.42
C ILE A 247 23.19 1.43 2.88
N GLY A 248 23.57 2.31 1.96
CA GLY A 248 24.95 2.31 1.44
C GLY A 248 25.33 3.25 0.29
N SER A 249 24.41 3.99 -0.33
CA SER A 249 24.71 4.77 -1.54
C SER A 249 24.81 6.29 -1.33
N GLY A 250 25.31 6.70 -0.16
CA GLY A 250 25.92 8.01 0.00
C GLY A 250 27.37 7.92 -0.49
N GLY A 251 27.60 7.96 -1.80
CA GLY A 251 28.94 7.83 -2.36
C GLY A 251 29.06 8.51 -3.72
N ASP A 252 29.49 9.76 -3.68
CA ASP A 252 30.25 10.50 -4.69
C ASP A 252 30.01 10.11 -6.16
N ASP A 253 29.02 10.76 -6.79
CA ASP A 253 29.19 11.11 -8.20
C ASP A 253 28.71 12.53 -8.44
N ALA A 254 29.63 13.31 -8.98
CA ALA A 254 29.56 14.74 -9.20
C ALA A 254 28.47 15.13 -10.22
N ASP A 255 28.07 16.40 -10.13
CA ASP A 255 27.19 17.15 -11.04
C ASP A 255 25.68 16.86 -10.93
N ASP A 256 25.07 17.42 -9.89
CA ASP A 256 23.82 18.18 -10.08
C ASP A 256 23.72 19.29 -9.03
N ASP A 257 23.86 20.53 -9.48
CA ASP A 257 23.67 21.79 -8.73
C ASP A 257 22.17 22.04 -8.49
N VAL A 258 21.49 21.03 -7.92
CA VAL A 258 20.22 21.23 -7.23
C VAL A 258 20.59 21.22 -5.76
N MET A 259 20.55 22.40 -5.12
CA MET A 259 20.49 22.50 -3.67
C MET A 259 19.29 21.67 -3.19
N ARG A 260 19.49 20.37 -3.02
CA ARG A 260 18.63 19.49 -2.25
C ARG A 260 18.79 19.99 -0.83
N PHE A 261 17.91 20.90 -0.43
CA PHE A 261 17.68 21.10 0.99
C PHE A 261 17.31 19.72 1.54
N ASP A 262 18.18 19.17 2.37
CA ASP A 262 17.78 18.03 3.19
C ASP A 262 16.46 18.45 3.88
N PRO A 263 15.40 17.63 3.78
CA PRO A 263 14.21 17.88 4.57
C PRO A 263 14.67 18.03 6.02
N ALA A 264 14.22 19.09 6.69
CA ALA A 264 14.63 19.39 8.06
C ALA A 264 14.52 18.11 8.89
N ASP A 265 15.61 17.76 9.58
CA ASP A 265 15.67 16.54 10.37
C ASP A 265 14.51 16.53 11.38
N THR A 266 13.49 15.72 11.10
CA THR A 266 12.34 15.53 12.00
C THR A 266 12.61 14.44 13.01
N ASN A 267 13.81 13.86 13.03
CA ASN A 267 14.17 12.91 14.06
C ASN A 267 14.17 13.62 15.42
N ALA A 268 13.72 12.88 16.43
CA ALA A 268 13.77 13.37 17.79
C ALA A 268 15.23 13.69 18.13
N ASN A 269 15.49 14.94 18.52
CA ASN A 269 16.82 15.33 18.96
C ASN A 269 17.19 14.50 20.22
N PRO A 270 18.48 14.35 20.55
CA PRO A 270 18.88 13.49 21.67
C PRO A 270 18.24 13.90 23.01
N GLU A 271 17.90 15.17 23.18
CA GLU A 271 17.16 15.68 24.34
C GLU A 271 15.70 15.20 24.36
N GLN A 272 15.00 15.20 23.23
CA GLN A 272 13.64 14.67 23.08
C GLN A 272 13.58 13.15 23.27
N VAL A 273 14.61 12.43 22.80
CA VAL A 273 14.74 10.98 23.05
C VAL A 273 14.92 10.74 24.54
N LEU A 274 15.76 11.54 25.21
CA LEU A 274 15.98 11.45 26.64
C LEU A 274 14.70 11.77 27.43
N LEU A 275 14.02 12.88 27.11
CA LEU A 275 12.73 13.25 27.73
C LEU A 275 11.66 12.17 27.53
N ARG A 276 11.60 11.55 26.35
CA ARG A 276 10.70 10.40 26.10
C ARG A 276 11.06 9.23 27.00
N SER A 277 12.34 8.87 27.10
CA SER A 277 12.79 7.75 27.95
C SER A 277 12.56 8.00 29.44
N GLU A 278 12.69 9.25 29.90
CA GLU A 278 12.37 9.66 31.26
C GLU A 278 10.87 9.55 31.52
N ALA A 279 10.03 10.04 30.59
CA ALA A 279 8.58 9.95 30.71
C ALA A 279 8.07 8.50 30.66
N GLU A 280 8.71 7.63 29.87
CA GLU A 280 8.47 6.19 29.86
C GLU A 280 8.82 5.54 31.21
N THR A 281 9.94 5.94 31.81
CA THR A 281 10.37 5.44 33.13
C THR A 281 9.46 5.95 34.24
N GLU A 282 9.02 7.20 34.17
CA GLU A 282 8.05 7.80 35.08
C GLU A 282 6.71 7.07 35.01
N ALA A 283 6.23 6.78 33.79
CA ALA A 283 5.01 6.00 33.58
C ALA A 283 5.11 4.60 34.20
N ALA A 284 6.25 3.92 34.08
CA ALA A 284 6.49 2.66 34.78
C ALA A 284 6.50 2.82 36.32
N GLY A 285 6.99 3.96 36.82
CA GLY A 285 6.98 4.31 38.24
C GLY A 285 5.58 4.59 38.81
N SER A 286 4.62 5.02 38.00
CA SER A 286 3.23 5.28 38.42
C SER A 286 2.43 4.01 38.78
N VAL A 287 3.00 2.82 38.56
CA VAL A 287 2.35 1.53 38.84
C VAL A 287 2.06 1.34 40.32
N ASP A 288 3.00 1.66 41.20
CA ASP A 288 2.80 1.48 42.64
C ASP A 288 1.72 2.44 43.16
N GLU A 289 1.69 3.68 42.68
CA GLU A 289 0.63 4.65 42.98
C GLU A 289 -0.75 4.16 42.50
N PHE A 290 -0.83 3.62 41.27
CA PHE A 290 -2.06 3.02 40.76
C PHE A 290 -2.56 1.86 41.64
N LEU A 291 -1.66 0.98 42.08
CA LEU A 291 -1.98 -0.15 42.95
C LEU A 291 -2.41 0.29 44.35
N GLU A 292 -1.79 1.34 44.90
CA GLU A 292 -2.19 1.98 46.16
C GLU A 292 -3.59 2.61 46.06
N ASN A 293 -3.87 3.31 44.96
CA ASN A 293 -5.18 3.90 44.69
C ASN A 293 -6.27 2.83 44.56
N LEU A 294 -5.95 1.70 43.91
CA LEU A 294 -6.83 0.53 43.85
C LEU A 294 -7.09 -0.07 45.25
N SER A 295 -6.06 -0.14 46.10
CA SER A 295 -6.20 -0.62 47.48
C SER A 295 -7.10 0.30 48.31
N THR A 296 -6.96 1.61 48.12
CA THR A 296 -7.75 2.66 48.78
C THR A 296 -9.20 2.65 48.30
N ALA A 297 -9.43 2.43 47.00
CA ALA A 297 -10.77 2.29 46.42
C ALA A 297 -11.57 1.11 47.00
N VAL A 298 -10.86 0.13 47.57
CA VAL A 298 -11.41 -1.05 48.25
C VAL A 298 -11.35 -0.89 49.79
N ARG A 299 -11.05 0.32 50.28
CA ARG A 299 -10.92 0.68 51.70
C ARG A 299 -9.92 -0.20 52.46
N GLY A 300 -8.84 -0.62 51.80
CA GLY A 300 -7.76 -1.41 52.42
C GLY A 300 -8.14 -2.83 52.85
N LYS A 301 -9.30 -3.36 52.40
CA LYS A 301 -9.71 -4.73 52.75
C LYS A 301 -8.93 -5.76 51.93
N ALA A 302 -7.94 -6.41 52.55
CA ALA A 302 -7.02 -7.36 51.90
C ALA A 302 -7.71 -8.41 50.99
N LYS A 303 -8.79 -9.06 51.45
CA LYS A 303 -9.52 -10.06 50.65
C LYS A 303 -10.20 -9.47 49.41
N GLN A 304 -10.72 -8.24 49.52
CA GLN A 304 -11.35 -7.56 48.39
C GLN A 304 -10.28 -7.00 47.44
N TYR A 305 -9.13 -6.58 47.98
CA TYR A 305 -7.98 -6.16 47.19
C TYR A 305 -7.38 -7.33 46.37
N SER A 306 -7.24 -8.51 46.96
CA SER A 306 -6.83 -9.71 46.22
C SER A 306 -7.79 -10.04 45.06
N ARG A 307 -9.10 -9.89 45.29
CA ARG A 307 -10.12 -10.11 44.24
C ARG A 307 -10.07 -9.06 43.13
N ILE A 308 -9.89 -7.78 43.45
CA ILE A 308 -9.79 -6.73 42.41
C ILE A 308 -8.51 -6.91 41.59
N LEU A 309 -7.40 -7.36 42.20
CA LEU A 309 -6.18 -7.72 41.47
C LEU A 309 -6.39 -8.96 40.58
N GLY A 310 -7.15 -9.95 41.04
CA GLY A 310 -7.54 -11.09 40.20
C GLY A 310 -8.36 -10.66 38.98
N VAL A 311 -9.31 -9.73 39.15
CA VAL A 311 -10.08 -9.16 38.03
C VAL A 311 -9.16 -8.37 37.10
N LEU A 312 -8.26 -7.54 37.65
CA LEU A 312 -7.28 -6.79 36.86
C LEU A 312 -6.42 -7.73 36.01
N TRP A 313 -5.95 -8.83 36.59
CA TRP A 313 -5.15 -9.84 35.90
C TRP A 313 -5.93 -10.51 34.77
N HIS A 314 -7.07 -11.13 35.06
CA HIS A 314 -7.79 -11.94 34.09
C HIS A 314 -8.54 -11.12 33.02
N CYS A 315 -8.90 -9.86 33.28
CA CYS A 315 -9.59 -9.02 32.31
C CYS A 315 -8.67 -8.10 31.50
N TYR A 316 -7.51 -7.70 32.03
CA TYR A 316 -6.68 -6.66 31.39
C TYR A 316 -5.22 -7.07 31.14
N LEU A 317 -4.62 -7.96 31.95
CA LEU A 317 -3.18 -8.25 31.87
C LEU A 317 -2.83 -9.67 31.35
N SER A 318 -3.80 -10.59 31.38
CA SER A 318 -3.63 -11.95 30.90
C SER A 318 -3.85 -12.03 29.38
N PRO A 319 -2.96 -12.70 28.63
CA PRO A 319 -3.12 -12.87 27.18
C PRO A 319 -4.35 -13.74 26.83
N ASP A 320 -4.71 -14.67 27.72
CA ASP A 320 -5.86 -15.57 27.56
C ASP A 320 -7.15 -14.98 28.17
N GLY A 321 -7.37 -13.67 27.99
CA GLY A 321 -8.45 -12.93 28.64
C GLY A 321 -9.79 -13.67 28.63
N GLY A 322 -10.41 -13.82 29.81
CA GLY A 322 -11.67 -14.55 29.97
C GLY A 322 -12.88 -13.65 29.82
N THR A 323 -14.01 -14.23 29.42
CA THR A 323 -15.30 -13.54 29.51
C THR A 323 -15.65 -13.21 30.96
N GLN A 324 -16.48 -12.19 31.22
CA GLN A 324 -16.83 -11.77 32.58
C GLN A 324 -17.37 -12.91 33.44
N LEU A 325 -18.14 -13.83 32.83
CA LEU A 325 -18.68 -15.03 33.47
C LEU A 325 -17.59 -16.04 33.84
N GLU A 326 -16.60 -16.25 32.97
CA GLU A 326 -15.45 -17.14 33.24
C GLU A 326 -14.55 -16.57 34.33
N VAL A 327 -14.32 -15.24 34.33
CA VAL A 327 -13.56 -14.57 35.40
C VAL A 327 -14.30 -14.64 36.73
N ALA A 328 -15.62 -14.45 36.73
CA ALA A 328 -16.45 -14.60 37.92
C ALA A 328 -16.36 -16.03 38.50
N ALA A 329 -16.43 -17.05 37.65
CA ALA A 329 -16.27 -18.44 38.04
C ALA A 329 -14.87 -18.75 38.57
N THR A 330 -13.83 -18.26 37.89
CA THR A 330 -12.41 -18.48 38.27
C THR A 330 -12.07 -17.86 39.62
N LEU A 331 -12.60 -16.67 39.89
CA LEU A 331 -12.37 -15.94 41.15
C LEU A 331 -13.39 -16.29 42.26
N GLY A 332 -14.37 -17.14 41.98
CA GLY A 332 -15.42 -17.52 42.94
C GLY A 332 -16.29 -16.34 43.39
N VAL A 333 -16.57 -15.39 42.50
CA VAL A 333 -17.34 -14.16 42.77
C VAL A 333 -18.56 -14.04 41.85
N SER A 334 -19.50 -13.14 42.17
CA SER A 334 -20.63 -12.87 41.29
C SER A 334 -20.23 -12.02 40.08
N ASP A 335 -20.91 -12.23 38.96
CA ASP A 335 -20.76 -11.44 37.73
C ASP A 335 -20.91 -9.92 37.99
N SER A 336 -21.90 -9.55 38.81
CA SER A 336 -22.12 -8.16 39.23
C SER A 336 -20.94 -7.55 39.99
N LEU A 337 -20.19 -8.35 40.75
CA LEU A 337 -19.02 -7.89 41.50
C LEU A 337 -17.82 -7.69 40.56
N VAL A 338 -17.66 -8.56 39.55
CA VAL A 338 -16.64 -8.37 38.50
C VAL A 338 -16.91 -7.09 37.73
N SER A 339 -18.16 -6.82 37.35
CA SER A 339 -18.55 -5.57 36.69
C SER A 339 -18.29 -4.32 37.56
N ASP A 340 -18.53 -4.40 38.87
CA ASP A 340 -18.20 -3.30 39.80
C ASP A 340 -16.69 -3.06 39.88
N TYR A 341 -15.90 -4.12 39.97
CA TYR A 341 -14.44 -4.03 39.99
C TYR A 341 -13.85 -3.51 38.68
N ARG A 342 -14.37 -3.93 37.53
CA ARG A 342 -13.97 -3.38 36.22
C ARG A 342 -14.20 -1.89 36.13
N ARG A 343 -15.38 -1.40 36.53
CA ARG A 343 -15.69 0.05 36.54
C ARG A 343 -14.71 0.84 37.42
N ARG A 344 -14.33 0.30 38.57
CA ARG A 344 -13.34 0.94 39.45
C ARG A 344 -11.95 0.97 38.83
N ILE A 345 -11.52 -0.13 38.23
CA ILE A 345 -10.24 -0.22 37.51
C ILE A 345 -10.21 0.79 36.35
N GLU A 346 -11.26 0.80 35.52
CA GLU A 346 -11.38 1.73 34.38
C GLU A 346 -11.36 3.18 34.82
N SER A 347 -12.03 3.53 35.93
CA SER A 347 -11.97 4.88 36.50
C SER A 347 -10.55 5.29 36.92
N GLN A 348 -9.74 4.37 37.41
CA GLN A 348 -8.35 4.65 37.79
C GLN A 348 -7.40 4.66 36.58
N LEU A 349 -7.66 3.83 35.57
CA LEU A 349 -6.93 3.88 34.31
C LEU A 349 -7.19 5.19 33.57
N GLN A 350 -8.41 5.71 33.60
CA GLN A 350 -8.77 7.00 32.99
C GLN A 350 -8.12 8.21 33.68
N SER A 351 -7.73 8.10 34.96
CA SER A 351 -6.96 9.16 35.63
C SER A 351 -5.49 9.20 35.24
N LEU A 352 -4.97 8.17 34.55
CA LEU A 352 -3.61 8.17 34.03
C LEU A 352 -3.57 9.02 32.75
N ALA A 353 -2.86 10.14 32.79
CA ALA A 353 -2.75 11.07 31.69
C ALA A 353 -1.50 10.80 30.84
N PHE A 354 -1.42 9.63 30.19
CA PHE A 354 -0.33 9.34 29.26
C PHE A 354 -0.53 10.08 27.94
N THR A 355 0.51 10.77 27.48
CA THR A 355 0.47 11.54 26.22
C THR A 355 0.94 10.70 25.03
N GLU A 356 1.83 9.72 25.28
CA GLU A 356 2.39 8.85 24.25
C GLU A 356 2.03 7.38 24.48
N VAL A 357 1.95 6.62 23.40
CA VAL A 357 1.58 5.19 23.43
C VAL A 357 2.65 4.35 24.16
N GLU A 358 3.93 4.69 24.02
CA GLU A 358 5.01 3.95 24.67
C GLU A 358 4.99 4.11 26.20
N GLN A 359 4.56 5.26 26.71
CA GLN A 359 4.33 5.46 28.16
C GLN A 359 3.28 4.48 28.69
N ALA A 360 2.14 4.38 28.00
CA ALA A 360 1.07 3.45 28.36
C ALA A 360 1.53 1.99 28.31
N ARG A 361 2.39 1.64 27.34
CA ARG A 361 2.96 0.30 27.19
C ARG A 361 3.94 -0.05 28.31
N GLN A 362 4.82 0.88 28.68
CA GLN A 362 5.77 0.68 29.79
C GLN A 362 5.02 0.54 31.11
N PHE A 363 3.98 1.36 31.33
CA PHE A 363 3.08 1.21 32.47
C PHE A 363 2.40 -0.17 32.49
N GLU A 364 1.81 -0.62 31.37
CA GLU A 364 1.15 -1.95 31.29
C GLU A 364 2.13 -3.09 31.61
N GLN A 365 3.32 -3.05 31.03
CA GLN A 365 4.35 -4.07 31.23
C GLN A 365 4.81 -4.11 32.70
N ALA A 366 5.06 -2.95 33.29
CA ALA A 366 5.45 -2.84 34.70
C ALA A 366 4.31 -3.26 35.64
N LEU A 367 3.07 -2.87 35.34
CA LEU A 367 1.86 -3.29 36.07
C LEU A 367 1.68 -4.81 36.02
N ARG A 368 1.87 -5.43 34.86
CA ARG A 368 1.80 -6.88 34.69
C ARG A 368 2.82 -7.61 35.55
N ASN A 369 4.07 -7.15 35.54
CA ASN A 369 5.12 -7.74 36.37
C ASN A 369 4.77 -7.61 37.86
N ARG A 370 4.36 -6.41 38.28
CA ARG A 370 4.07 -6.11 39.68
C ARG A 370 2.86 -6.86 40.23
N VAL A 371 1.78 -6.93 39.46
CA VAL A 371 0.57 -7.68 39.84
C VAL A 371 0.88 -9.19 39.90
N ASN A 372 1.67 -9.71 38.97
CA ASN A 372 2.10 -11.11 39.00
C ASN A 372 2.93 -11.44 40.26
N GLU A 373 3.84 -10.55 40.67
CA GLU A 373 4.58 -10.69 41.94
C GLU A 373 3.64 -10.75 43.14
N ILE A 374 2.65 -9.86 43.21
CA ILE A 374 1.71 -9.79 44.32
C ILE A 374 0.81 -11.04 44.37
N ILE A 375 0.30 -11.50 43.24
CA ILE A 375 -0.55 -12.70 43.15
C ILE A 375 0.26 -13.94 43.55
N ASN A 376 1.51 -14.08 43.06
CA ASN A 376 2.37 -15.21 43.40
C ASN A 376 2.89 -15.18 44.84
N ALA A 377 3.04 -13.99 45.44
CA ALA A 377 3.36 -13.86 46.85
C ALA A 377 2.16 -14.29 47.73
N ASN A 378 0.95 -13.88 47.36
CA ASN A 378 -0.26 -14.24 48.09
C ASN A 378 -0.58 -15.74 48.01
N SER A 379 -0.33 -16.38 46.86
CA SER A 379 -0.55 -17.84 46.70
C SER A 379 0.41 -18.69 47.55
N LYS A 380 1.61 -18.18 47.87
CA LYS A 380 2.57 -18.82 48.78
C LYS A 380 2.25 -18.65 50.26
N ILE A 381 1.39 -17.71 50.63
CA ILE A 381 0.99 -17.44 52.02
C ILE A 381 -0.25 -18.25 52.42
N GLU A 382 -1.06 -18.68 51.44
CA GLU A 382 -2.27 -19.49 51.66
C GLU A 382 -2.05 -21.01 51.55
N ALA A 383 -0.82 -21.46 51.26
CA ALA A 383 -0.36 -22.86 51.30
C ALA A 383 0.47 -23.11 52.57
#